data_AF-A0A925NIZ7-F1
#
_entry.id   AF-A0A925NIZ7-F1
#
_cell.length_a   1.000
_cell.length_b   1.000
_cell.length_c   1.000
_cell.angle_alpha   90.00
_cell.angle_beta   90.00
_cell.angle_gamma   90.00
#
_symmetry.space_group_name_H-M   'P 1'
#
loop_
_entity.id
_entity.type
_entity.pdbx_description
1 polymer ?
#
loop_
_entity_poly.entity_id
_entity_poly.type
_entity_poly.pdbx_seq_one_letter_code
_entity_poly.pdbx_strand_id
1 'polypeptide(L)'
;MDESDNEQDLNDEQKWDILTRPEKLGEILLKHGKITLKQLEDLIKEQEKSGMPFGELVLAKGIMTREDLMKALDWQHRSDQVIIESLTEMVSKQSKDDDDEV
;
A
#
# COMPACT_ATOMS: atom_id res chain seq x y z
N MET A 1 -37.25 -8.84 1.95
CA MET A 1 -36.19 -8.48 0.99
C MET A 1 -35.39 -7.40 1.67
N ASP A 2 -34.25 -7.77 2.24
CA ASP A 2 -33.11 -6.87 2.27
C ASP A 2 -31.88 -7.76 2.13
N GLU A 3 -31.16 -7.51 1.05
CA GLU A 3 -30.06 -8.32 0.57
C GLU A 3 -28.78 -7.84 1.25
N SER A 4 -28.13 -8.74 1.99
CA SER A 4 -26.68 -8.90 1.89
C SER A 4 -25.81 -7.66 2.16
N ASP A 5 -25.73 -7.20 3.42
CA ASP A 5 -24.47 -6.61 3.91
C ASP A 5 -23.45 -7.74 4.09
N ASN A 6 -22.87 -8.18 2.97
CA ASN A 6 -21.75 -9.10 2.92
C ASN A 6 -20.48 -8.30 3.27
N GLU A 7 -20.34 -7.94 4.54
CA GLU A 7 -19.05 -7.51 5.11
C GLU A 7 -18.13 -8.74 5.12
N GLN A 8 -17.39 -8.93 4.03
CA GLN A 8 -16.33 -9.93 4.01
C GLN A 8 -15.18 -9.43 4.89
N ASP A 9 -15.18 -9.84 6.15
CA ASP A 9 -14.04 -9.70 7.03
C ASP A 9 -12.82 -10.39 6.41
N LEU A 10 -11.73 -9.64 6.24
CA LEU A 10 -10.45 -10.17 5.76
C LEU A 10 -9.93 -11.23 6.74
N ASN A 11 -9.46 -12.36 6.22
CA ASN A 11 -8.84 -13.39 7.06
C ASN A 11 -7.45 -12.95 7.57
N ASP A 12 -6.89 -13.65 8.56
CA ASP A 12 -5.64 -13.25 9.21
C ASP A 12 -4.44 -13.24 8.26
N GLU A 13 -4.41 -14.16 7.29
CA GLU A 13 -3.36 -14.21 6.25
C GLU A 13 -3.46 -13.02 5.29
N GLN A 14 -4.67 -12.62 4.87
CA GLN A 14 -4.92 -11.44 4.05
C GLN A 14 -4.59 -10.14 4.79
N LYS A 15 -4.93 -10.07 6.09
CA LYS A 15 -4.55 -8.94 6.95
C LYS A 15 -3.03 -8.84 7.06
N TRP A 16 -2.35 -9.97 7.26
CA TRP A 16 -0.90 -10.02 7.34
C TRP A 16 -0.20 -9.62 6.03
N ASP A 17 -0.72 -10.06 4.88
CA ASP A 17 -0.20 -9.66 3.57
C ASP A 17 -0.36 -8.15 3.35
N ILE A 18 -1.51 -7.56 3.70
CA ILE A 18 -1.72 -6.10 3.57
C ILE A 18 -0.75 -5.32 4.47
N LEU A 19 -0.43 -5.84 5.67
CA LEU A 19 0.47 -5.19 6.62
C LEU A 19 1.95 -5.35 6.26
N THR A 20 2.33 -6.44 5.59
CA THR A 20 3.73 -6.75 5.25
C THR A 20 4.12 -6.37 3.83
N ARG A 21 3.16 -6.23 2.92
CA ARG A 21 3.45 -5.86 1.53
C ARG A 21 3.97 -4.41 1.44
N PRO A 22 4.90 -4.14 0.51
CA PRO A 22 5.34 -2.78 0.24
C PRO A 22 4.15 -1.93 -0.24
N GLU A 23 4.06 -0.69 0.27
CA GLU A 23 3.04 0.27 -0.17
C GLU A 23 3.28 0.58 -1.66
N LYS A 24 2.22 0.52 -2.47
CA LYS A 24 2.32 0.92 -3.88
C LYS A 24 2.34 2.44 -4.00
N LEU A 25 3.02 2.95 -5.04
CA LEU A 25 3.10 4.39 -5.30
C LEU A 25 1.72 5.08 -5.32
N GLY A 26 0.69 4.46 -5.90
CA GLY A 26 -0.67 5.00 -5.91
C GLY A 26 -1.29 5.15 -4.51
N GLU A 27 -1.00 4.22 -3.59
CA GLU A 27 -1.49 4.26 -2.21
C GLU A 27 -0.81 5.36 -1.41
N ILE A 28 0.50 5.53 -1.62
CA ILE A 28 1.29 6.61 -1.01
C ILE A 28 0.77 7.97 -1.48
N LEU A 29 0.54 8.12 -2.78
CA LEU A 29 0.01 9.37 -3.32
C LEU A 29 -1.39 9.71 -2.78
N LEU A 30 -2.23 8.69 -2.57
CA LEU A 30 -3.54 8.85 -1.94
C LEU A 30 -3.39 9.27 -0.47
N LYS A 31 -2.55 8.57 0.30
CA LYS A 31 -2.26 8.83 1.72
C LYS A 31 -1.71 10.23 1.96
N HIS A 32 -0.87 10.72 1.05
CA HIS A 32 -0.30 12.06 1.09
C HIS A 32 -1.21 13.13 0.46
N GLY A 33 -2.44 12.78 0.05
CA GLY A 33 -3.43 13.71 -0.50
C GLY A 33 -3.07 14.30 -1.86
N LYS A 34 -2.15 13.67 -2.59
CA LYS A 34 -1.74 14.11 -3.94
C LYS A 34 -2.75 13.70 -5.01
N ILE A 35 -3.46 12.60 -4.79
CA ILE A 35 -4.56 12.11 -5.63
C ILE A 35 -5.74 11.71 -4.76
N THR A 36 -6.94 11.71 -5.32
CA THR A 36 -8.16 11.19 -4.70
C THR A 36 -8.37 9.72 -5.05
N LEU A 37 -9.22 9.02 -4.29
CA LEU A 37 -9.56 7.62 -4.56
C LEU A 37 -10.12 7.44 -5.98
N LYS A 38 -10.99 8.34 -6.41
CA LYS A 38 -11.54 8.35 -7.77
C LYS A 38 -10.46 8.52 -8.84
N GLN A 39 -9.51 9.43 -8.62
CA GLN A 39 -8.39 9.61 -9.55
C GLN A 39 -7.48 8.38 -9.59
N LEU A 40 -7.25 7.74 -8.45
CA LEU A 40 -6.49 6.49 -8.38
C LEU A 40 -7.16 5.38 -9.18
N GLU A 41 -8.47 5.19 -9.03
CA GLU A 41 -9.23 4.21 -9.82
C GLU A 41 -9.15 4.47 -11.32
N ASP A 42 -9.32 5.73 -11.75
CA ASP A 42 -9.23 6.11 -13.15
C ASP A 42 -7.82 5.87 -13.72
N LEU A 43 -6.78 6.18 -12.93
CA LEU A 43 -5.39 5.94 -13.30
C LEU A 43 -5.10 4.44 -13.41
N ILE A 44 -5.59 3.60 -12.51
CA ILE A 44 -5.39 2.14 -12.58
C ILE A 44 -6.03 1.58 -13.85
N LYS A 45 -7.26 1.96 -14.16
CA LYS A 45 -7.95 1.52 -15.39
C LYS A 45 -7.20 1.93 -16.65
N GLU A 46 -6.56 3.09 -16.63
CA GLU A 46 -5.77 3.57 -17.76
C GLU A 46 -4.39 2.91 -17.83
N GLN A 47 -3.80 2.60 -16.68
CA GLN A 47 -2.58 1.81 -16.59
C GLN A 47 -2.77 0.43 -17.23
N GLU A 48 -3.88 -0.24 -16.93
CA GLU A 48 -4.23 -1.54 -17.51
C GLU A 48 -4.42 -1.48 -19.03
N LYS A 49 -5.00 -0.39 -19.54
CA LYS A 49 -5.23 -0.20 -20.98
C LYS A 49 -3.95 0.17 -21.74
N SER A 50 -3.10 0.98 -21.13
CA SER A 50 -1.89 1.52 -21.77
C SER A 50 -0.66 0.63 -21.60
N GLY A 51 -0.62 -0.18 -20.53
CA GLY A 51 0.57 -0.91 -20.10
C GLY A 51 1.68 -0.02 -19.55
N MET A 52 1.43 1.29 -19.37
CA MET A 52 2.42 2.25 -18.92
C MET A 52 2.71 2.09 -17.42
N PRO A 53 3.95 2.32 -16.94
CA PRO A 53 4.22 2.41 -15.52
C PRO A 53 3.39 3.51 -14.86
N PHE A 54 2.82 3.24 -13.68
CA PHE A 54 1.96 4.20 -12.99
C PHE A 54 2.62 5.58 -12.85
N GLY A 55 3.90 5.63 -12.46
CA GLY A 55 4.66 6.88 -12.32
C GLY A 55 4.79 7.69 -13.61
N GLU A 56 4.92 7.03 -14.76
CA GLU A 56 4.93 7.72 -16.07
C GLU A 56 3.54 8.21 -16.43
N LEU A 57 2.50 7.43 -16.12
CA LEU A 57 1.12 7.79 -16.37
C LEU A 57 0.72 9.06 -15.62
N VAL A 58 1.05 9.17 -14.33
CA VAL A 58 0.74 10.39 -13.55
C VAL A 58 1.51 11.63 -14.02
N LEU A 59 2.73 11.46 -14.55
CA LEU A 59 3.47 12.54 -15.19
C LEU A 59 2.83 12.94 -16.52
N ALA A 60 2.47 11.97 -17.37
CA ALA A 60 1.83 12.20 -18.66
C ALA A 60 0.48 12.91 -18.52
N LYS A 61 -0.24 12.62 -17.44
CA LYS A 61 -1.50 13.28 -17.08
C LYS A 61 -1.34 14.69 -16.49
N GLY A 62 -0.12 15.12 -16.19
CA GLY A 62 0.15 16.39 -15.52
C GLY A 62 -0.39 16.46 -14.08
N ILE A 63 -0.69 15.31 -13.47
CA ILE A 63 -1.19 15.22 -12.10
C ILE A 63 -0.07 15.56 -11.11
N MET A 64 1.17 15.26 -11.48
CA MET A 64 2.35 15.56 -10.69
C MET A 64 3.52 15.98 -11.56
N THR A 65 4.46 16.69 -10.95
CA THR A 65 5.74 17.03 -11.57
C THR A 65 6.75 15.90 -11.36
N ARG A 66 7.85 15.92 -12.10
CA ARG A 66 8.97 14.98 -11.88
C ARG A 66 9.55 15.11 -10.46
N GLU A 67 9.55 16.31 -9.90
CA GLU A 67 10.00 16.55 -8.53
C GLU A 67 9.05 15.91 -7.50
N ASP A 68 7.74 16.06 -7.69
CA ASP A 68 6.74 15.39 -6.84
C ASP A 68 6.84 13.86 -6.92
N LEU A 69 7.07 13.32 -8.13
CA LEU A 69 7.26 11.89 -8.31
C LEU A 69 8.51 11.40 -7.56
N MET A 70 9.63 12.13 -7.62
CA MET A 70 10.83 11.78 -6.87
C MET A 70 10.57 11.77 -5.36
N LYS A 71 9.86 12.77 -4.83
CA LYS A 71 9.46 12.79 -3.41
C LYS A 71 8.58 11.61 -3.03
N ALA A 72 7.65 11.23 -3.89
CA ALA A 72 6.77 10.08 -3.66
C ALA A 72 7.53 8.75 -3.69
N LEU A 73 8.53 8.60 -4.57
CA LEU A 73 9.43 7.44 -4.60
C LEU A 73 10.32 7.39 -3.36
N ASP A 74 10.81 8.52 -2.86
CA ASP A 74 11.55 8.59 -1.60
C ASP A 74 10.67 8.16 -0.42
N TRP A 75 9.39 8.54 -0.39
CA TRP A 75 8.44 8.07 0.62
C TRP A 75 8.22 6.57 0.54
N GLN A 76 8.05 6.03 -0.67
CA GLN A 76 7.90 4.59 -0.89
C GLN A 76 9.09 3.80 -0.33
N HIS A 77 10.30 4.22 -0.68
CA HIS A 77 11.51 3.55 -0.22
C HIS A 77 11.69 3.59 1.31
N ARG A 78 11.20 4.65 1.98
CA ARG A 78 11.24 4.76 3.45
C ARG A 78 10.16 3.90 4.12
N SER A 79 8.95 3.86 3.58
CA SER A 79 7.88 3.00 4.09
C SER A 79 8.31 1.52 4.06
N ASP A 80 8.94 1.08 2.97
CA ASP A 80 9.39 -0.31 2.79
C ASP A 80 10.43 -0.73 3.84
N GLN A 81 11.29 0.19 4.30
CA GLN A 81 12.34 -0.13 5.28
C GLN A 81 11.81 -0.30 6.70
N VAL A 82 10.78 0.45 7.10
CA VAL A 82 10.32 0.50 8.50
C VAL A 82 9.37 -0.66 8.84
N ILE A 83 8.55 -1.08 7.89
CA ILE A 83 7.51 -2.11 8.13
C ILE A 83 8.14 -3.49 8.36
N ILE A 84 9.14 -3.86 7.56
CA ILE A 84 9.77 -5.18 7.65
C ILE A 84 10.51 -5.36 8.98
N GLU A 85 11.24 -4.34 9.44
CA GLU A 85 12.03 -4.43 10.67
C GLU A 85 11.13 -4.55 11.91
N SER A 86 10.10 -3.69 12.03
CA SER A 86 9.19 -3.74 13.18
C SER A 86 8.34 -5.00 13.25
N LEU A 87 7.87 -5.54 12.11
CA LEU A 87 7.09 -6.77 12.09
C LEU A 87 7.95 -8.01 12.39
N THR A 88 9.20 -8.03 11.90
CA THR A 88 10.15 -9.11 12.20
C THR A 88 10.48 -9.19 13.69
N GLU A 89 10.63 -8.03 14.35
CA GLU A 89 10.85 -7.97 15.79
C GLU A 89 9.65 -8.42 16.61
N MET A 90 8.42 -8.09 16.20
CA MET A 90 7.20 -8.50 16.92
C MET A 90 6.99 -10.02 16.88
N VAL A 91 7.18 -10.66 15.72
CA VAL A 91 7.07 -12.12 15.60
C VAL A 91 8.16 -12.82 16.41
N SER A 92 9.39 -12.29 16.41
CA SER A 92 10.52 -12.88 17.16
C SER A 92 10.37 -12.76 18.69
N LYS A 93 9.60 -11.78 19.19
CA LYS A 93 9.30 -11.64 20.62
C LYS A 93 8.15 -12.53 21.06
N GLN A 94 7.10 -12.68 20.25
CA GLN A 94 5.95 -13.51 20.58
C GLN A 94 6.33 -14.98 20.84
N SER A 95 7.38 -15.50 20.17
CA SER A 95 7.85 -16.89 20.35
C SER A 95 8.70 -17.15 21.60
N LYS A 96 9.08 -16.11 22.37
CA LYS A 96 9.88 -16.29 23.60
C LYS A 96 9.06 -16.30 24.87
N ASP A 97 7.85 -15.75 24.84
CA ASP A 97 7.01 -15.65 26.04
C ASP A 97 6.21 -16.94 26.32
N ASP A 98 6.11 -17.87 25.36
CA ASP A 98 5.40 -19.15 25.50
C ASP A 98 6.26 -20.30 26.08
N ASP A 99 7.60 -20.16 26.12
CA ASP A 99 8.53 -21.22 26.58
C ASP A 99 8.99 -21.06 28.05
N ASP A 100 8.69 -19.93 28.71
CA ASP A 100 9.08 -19.64 30.10
C ASP A 100 7.94 -19.87 31.14
N GLU A 101 6.82 -20.48 30.74
CA GLU A 101 5.76 -20.93 31.67
C GLU A 101 5.77 -22.47 31.81
N VAL A 102 6.81 -23.00 32.48
CA VAL A 102 6.88 -24.38 33.02
C VAL A 102 7.27 -24.41 34.50
#